data_AF-A0A839JHE2-F1
#
_entry.id   AF-A0A839JHE2-F1
#
_cell.length_a   1.000
_cell.length_b   1.000
_cell.length_c   1.000
_cell.angle_alpha   90.00
_cell.angle_beta   90.00
_cell.angle_gamma   90.00
#
_symmetry.space_group_name_H-M   'P 1'
#
loop_
_entity.id
_entity.type
_entity.pdbx_description
1 polymer ?
#
loop_
_entity_poly.entity_id
_entity_poly.type
_entity_poly.pdbx_seq_one_letter_code
_entity_poly.pdbx_strand_id
1 'polypeptide(L)'
;MADLAASARRSEAQAAQVLIDDFLVAVRARGIAPERLVATQLDGRQVRTDKTGWYVNRKRSIAIGEQGEWYVLTVPSSTFGRFTGVKLEASPPEMVVGRGGRDGESGDLADFLARVLDPDSA
;
A
#
# COMPACT_ATOMS: atom_id res chain seq x y z
N MET A 1 -20.70 21.86 -9.11
CA MET A 1 -19.82 20.89 -9.82
C MET A 1 -18.70 20.31 -8.93
N ALA A 2 -18.32 20.94 -7.81
CA ALA A 2 -17.28 20.39 -6.92
C ALA A 2 -17.76 19.28 -5.96
N ASP A 3 -19.03 19.28 -5.54
CA ASP A 3 -19.57 18.33 -4.56
C ASP A 3 -19.64 16.87 -5.04
N LEU A 4 -19.99 16.64 -6.32
CA LEU A 4 -20.13 15.28 -6.89
C LEU A 4 -18.80 14.51 -6.89
N ALA A 5 -17.68 15.19 -7.13
CA ALA A 5 -16.35 14.60 -7.14
C ALA A 5 -15.82 14.28 -5.73
N ALA A 6 -16.35 14.93 -4.69
CA ALA A 6 -16.01 14.62 -3.31
C ALA A 6 -16.78 13.40 -2.80
N SER A 7 -18.06 13.24 -3.18
CA SER A 7 -18.87 12.07 -2.85
C SER A 7 -18.35 10.79 -3.52
N ALA A 8 -17.98 10.84 -4.80
CA ALA A 8 -17.47 9.67 -5.52
C ALA A 8 -16.19 9.10 -4.90
N ARG A 9 -15.25 9.97 -4.51
CA ARG A 9 -13.99 9.57 -3.85
C ARG A 9 -14.21 8.91 -2.49
N ARG A 10 -15.26 9.30 -1.74
CA ARG A 10 -15.58 8.65 -0.46
C ARG A 10 -16.12 7.24 -0.64
N SER A 11 -16.98 7.04 -1.64
CA SER A 11 -17.49 5.69 -1.96
C SER A 11 -16.36 4.78 -2.45
N GLU A 12 -15.43 5.32 -3.24
CA GLU A 12 -14.24 4.60 -3.71
C GLU A 12 -13.33 4.20 -2.54
N ALA A 13 -13.05 5.13 -1.61
CA ALA A 13 -12.26 4.83 -0.42
C ALA A 13 -12.91 3.77 0.49
N GLN A 14 -14.24 3.78 0.63
CA GLN A 14 -14.97 2.75 1.40
C GLN A 14 -14.85 1.37 0.76
N ALA A 15 -14.99 1.28 -0.56
CA ALA A 15 -14.82 0.02 -1.27
C ALA A 15 -13.38 -0.51 -1.15
N ALA A 16 -12.37 0.37 -1.24
CA ALA A 16 -10.98 -0.02 -0.99
C ALA A 16 -10.77 -0.53 0.43
N GLN A 17 -11.37 0.12 1.44
CA GLN A 17 -11.26 -0.33 2.83
C GLN A 17 -11.82 -1.74 3.04
N VAL A 18 -12.98 -2.06 2.44
CA VAL A 18 -13.57 -3.40 2.52
C VAL A 18 -12.61 -4.46 1.95
N LEU A 19 -11.96 -4.17 0.82
CA LEU A 19 -10.97 -5.08 0.22
C LEU A 19 -9.75 -5.28 1.12
N ILE A 20 -9.28 -4.20 1.76
CA ILE A 20 -8.16 -4.26 2.70
C ILE A 20 -8.53 -5.10 3.93
N ASP A 21 -9.74 -4.92 4.47
CA ASP A 21 -10.22 -5.66 5.62
C ASP A 21 -10.33 -7.17 5.31
N ASP A 22 -10.89 -7.53 4.15
CA ASP A 22 -10.95 -8.91 3.67
C ASP A 22 -9.54 -9.51 3.47
N PHE A 23 -8.61 -8.73 2.92
CA PHE A 23 -7.22 -9.13 2.80
C PHE A 23 -6.58 -9.39 4.16
N LEU A 24 -6.82 -8.54 5.17
CA LEU A 24 -6.32 -8.73 6.52
C LEU A 24 -6.84 -10.02 7.16
N VAL A 25 -8.12 -10.34 6.95
CA VAL A 25 -8.69 -11.62 7.40
C VAL A 25 -7.99 -12.78 6.70
N ALA A 26 -7.78 -12.68 5.39
CA ALA A 26 -7.16 -13.74 4.59
C ALA A 26 -5.68 -13.97 4.94
N VAL A 27 -4.85 -12.93 5.12
CA VAL A 27 -3.45 -13.08 5.53
C VAL A 27 -3.33 -13.67 6.93
N ARG A 28 -4.22 -13.28 7.86
CA ARG A 28 -4.27 -13.84 9.22
C ARG A 28 -4.72 -15.31 9.19
N ALA A 29 -5.73 -15.64 8.39
CA ALA A 29 -6.20 -17.02 8.21
C ALA A 29 -5.13 -17.92 7.59
N ARG A 30 -4.32 -17.38 6.66
CA ARG A 30 -3.18 -18.07 6.04
C ARG A 30 -1.91 -18.06 6.90
N GLY A 31 -1.87 -17.29 8.00
CA GLY A 31 -0.70 -17.17 8.87
C GLY A 31 0.49 -16.44 8.26
N ILE A 32 0.25 -15.54 7.30
CA ILE A 32 1.31 -14.77 6.63
C ILE A 32 1.80 -13.67 7.59
N ALA A 33 3.03 -13.81 8.09
CA ALA A 33 3.60 -12.84 9.02
C ALA A 33 3.84 -11.48 8.35
N PRO A 34 3.54 -10.35 9.02
CA PRO A 34 3.88 -9.02 8.50
C PRO A 34 5.40 -8.82 8.53
N GLU A 35 5.92 -8.16 7.49
CA GLU A 35 7.35 -7.85 7.37
C GLU A 35 7.61 -6.36 7.61
N ARG A 36 8.84 -6.02 8.01
CA ARG A 36 9.26 -4.62 8.13
C ARG A 36 9.21 -3.94 6.76
N LEU A 37 8.51 -2.82 6.70
CA LEU A 37 8.37 -2.05 5.48
C LEU A 37 9.66 -1.26 5.19
N VAL A 38 10.03 -1.24 3.91
CA VAL A 38 11.21 -0.54 3.42
C VAL A 38 10.75 0.41 2.33
N ALA A 39 10.96 1.71 2.57
CA ALA A 39 10.68 2.73 1.58
C ALA A 39 11.86 2.90 0.63
N THR A 40 11.57 3.20 -0.64
CA THR A 40 12.57 3.59 -1.62
C THR A 40 12.50 5.09 -1.83
N GLN A 41 13.64 5.76 -1.64
CA GLN A 41 13.78 7.17 -1.93
C GLN A 41 13.78 7.41 -3.44
N LEU A 42 13.38 8.60 -3.89
CA LEU A 42 13.49 8.98 -5.31
C LEU A 42 14.92 8.87 -5.87
N ASP A 43 15.94 8.98 -5.01
CA ASP A 43 17.36 8.78 -5.37
C ASP A 43 17.75 7.28 -5.49
N GLY A 44 16.80 6.35 -5.35
CA GLY A 44 17.01 4.89 -5.43
C GLY A 44 17.53 4.23 -4.15
N ARG A 45 17.74 5.00 -3.07
CA ARG A 45 18.17 4.45 -1.77
C ARG A 45 16.99 3.80 -1.04
N GLN A 46 17.22 2.62 -0.48
CA GLN A 46 16.24 1.96 0.39
C GLN A 46 16.45 2.39 1.84
N VAL A 47 15.36 2.79 2.49
CA VAL A 47 15.33 3.24 3.89
C VAL A 47 14.33 2.41 4.66
N ARG A 48 14.76 1.88 5.80
CA ARG A 48 13.89 1.09 6.68
C ARG A 48 12.90 2.01 7.38
N THR A 49 11.65 1.58 7.50
CA THR A 49 10.62 2.34 8.21
C THR A 49 10.36 1.69 9.57
N ASP A 50 9.62 2.39 10.43
CA ASP A 50 9.15 1.89 11.72
C ASP A 50 7.87 1.05 11.61
N LYS A 51 7.35 0.87 10.39
CA LYS A 51 6.09 0.19 10.11
C LYS A 51 6.29 -1.25 9.64
N THR A 52 5.31 -2.10 9.92
CA THR A 52 5.24 -3.50 9.53
C THR A 52 3.96 -3.78 8.77
N GLY A 53 4.01 -4.70 7.80
CA GLY A 53 2.88 -4.99 6.94
C GLY A 53 3.23 -5.90 5.76
N TRP A 54 2.37 -5.90 4.75
CA TRP A 54 2.52 -6.70 3.54
C TRP A 54 2.67 -5.81 2.31
N TYR A 55 3.65 -6.14 1.47
CA TYR A 55 3.84 -5.47 0.19
C TYR A 55 2.75 -5.87 -0.78
N VAL A 56 2.06 -4.89 -1.34
CA VAL A 56 0.94 -5.11 -2.29
C VAL A 56 1.47 -5.34 -3.70
N ASN A 57 2.60 -4.73 -4.04
CA ASN A 57 3.18 -4.82 -5.38
C ASN A 57 4.60 -5.39 -5.38
N ARG A 58 5.01 -5.94 -6.52
CA ARG A 58 6.35 -6.51 -6.72
C ARG A 58 7.46 -5.47 -6.58
N LYS A 59 7.20 -4.22 -7.01
CA LYS A 59 8.15 -3.09 -6.85
C LYS A 59 8.33 -2.62 -5.41
N ARG A 60 7.55 -3.15 -4.45
CA ARG A 60 7.60 -2.76 -3.04
C ARG A 60 7.45 -1.26 -2.82
N SER A 61 6.69 -0.60 -3.70
CA SER A 61 6.40 0.84 -3.58
C SER A 61 5.11 1.10 -2.80
N ILE A 62 4.31 0.07 -2.55
CA ILE A 62 3.03 0.16 -1.84
C ILE A 62 2.90 -1.02 -0.89
N ALA A 63 2.41 -0.75 0.32
CA ALA A 63 2.18 -1.74 1.35
C ALA A 63 0.94 -1.45 2.19
N ILE A 64 0.42 -2.49 2.82
CA ILE A 64 -0.68 -2.43 3.78
C ILE A 64 -0.15 -2.78 5.15
N GLY A 65 -0.43 -1.93 6.13
CA GLY A 65 -0.12 -2.17 7.54
C GLY A 65 -1.05 -3.19 8.20
N GLU A 66 -0.67 -3.67 9.38
CA GLU A 66 -1.43 -4.66 10.16
C GLU A 66 -2.85 -4.23 10.55
N GLN A 67 -3.10 -2.92 10.56
CA GLN A 67 -4.38 -2.30 10.89
C GLN A 67 -5.18 -1.86 9.65
N GLY A 68 -4.74 -2.24 8.45
CA GLY A 68 -5.38 -1.83 7.20
C GLY A 68 -4.98 -0.43 6.75
N GLU A 69 -3.88 0.09 7.30
CA GLU A 69 -3.30 1.37 6.92
C GLU A 69 -2.63 1.25 5.54
N TRP A 70 -2.95 2.16 4.63
CA TRP A 70 -2.31 2.23 3.32
C TRP A 70 -1.02 3.03 3.37
N TYR A 71 0.09 2.43 2.94
CA TYR A 71 1.40 3.04 2.93
C TYR A 71 2.00 3.11 1.53
N VAL A 72 2.36 4.33 1.13
CA VAL A 72 3.16 4.56 -0.09
C VAL A 72 4.63 4.61 0.31
N LEU A 73 5.38 3.60 -0.12
CA LEU A 73 6.80 3.40 0.19
C LEU A 73 7.73 4.17 -0.76
N THR A 74 7.21 5.16 -1.48
CA THR A 74 8.01 6.08 -2.30
C THR A 74 8.13 7.41 -1.57
N VAL A 75 9.34 7.73 -1.10
CA VAL A 75 9.57 8.94 -0.29
C VAL A 75 10.55 9.89 -1.00
N PRO A 76 10.42 11.22 -0.83
CA PRO A 76 11.43 12.14 -1.33
C PRO A 76 12.79 11.91 -0.66
N SER A 77 13.89 12.26 -1.34
CA SER A 77 15.26 12.08 -0.85
C SER A 77 15.57 12.83 0.47
N SER A 78 14.81 13.88 0.76
CA SER A 78 14.91 14.69 1.99
C SER A 78 14.23 14.06 3.21
N THR A 79 13.51 12.95 3.05
CA THR A 79 12.75 12.29 4.14
C THR A 79 13.69 11.50 5.06
N PHE A 80 14.61 12.19 5.72
CA PHE A 80 15.47 11.62 6.76
C PHE A 80 14.75 11.83 8.10
N GLY A 81 13.86 10.88 8.44
CA GLY A 81 13.34 10.78 9.80
C GLY A 81 14.50 10.52 10.74
N ARG A 82 15.01 11.57 11.38
CA ARG A 82 16.16 11.53 12.28
C ARG A 82 15.96 10.40 13.31
N PHE A 83 16.79 9.37 13.21
CA PHE A 83 17.10 8.35 14.19
C PHE A 83 16.09 7.22 14.53
N THR A 84 14.82 7.25 14.10
CA THR A 84 13.85 6.18 14.46
C THR A 84 13.16 5.46 13.31
N GLY A 85 13.54 5.75 12.06
CA GLY A 85 12.85 5.25 10.87
C GLY A 85 11.98 6.32 10.24
N VAL A 86 11.78 6.21 8.93
CA VAL A 86 10.92 7.16 8.19
C VAL A 86 9.48 6.96 8.66
N LYS A 87 8.88 8.01 9.25
CA LYS A 87 7.45 8.02 9.56
C LYS A 87 6.68 7.99 8.24
N LEU A 88 6.17 6.83 7.90
CA LEU A 88 5.16 6.71 6.86
C LEU A 88 3.84 7.22 7.42
N GLU A 89 3.32 8.29 6.82
CA GLU A 89 1.95 8.70 7.08
C GLU A 89 1.00 7.73 6.37
N ALA A 90 -0.01 7.26 7.09
CA ALA A 90 -1.09 6.49 6.50
C ALA A 90 -1.84 7.39 5.52
N SER A 91 -1.82 7.02 4.25
CA SER A 91 -2.57 7.74 3.21
C SER A 91 -3.99 7.17 3.16
N PRO A 92 -5.00 7.93 2.71
CA PRO A 92 -6.29 7.35 2.40
C PRO A 92 -6.13 6.25 1.35
N PRO A 93 -6.74 5.07 1.54
CA PRO A 93 -6.64 3.97 0.59
C PRO A 93 -7.27 4.38 -0.75
N GLU A 94 -6.53 4.18 -1.84
CA GLU A 94 -7.02 4.37 -3.20
C GLU A 94 -7.37 3.01 -3.81
N MET A 95 -8.52 2.91 -4.51
CA MET A 95 -8.87 1.69 -5.26
C MET A 95 -7.89 1.39 -6.39
N VAL A 96 -7.18 2.40 -6.89
CA VAL A 96 -6.23 2.27 -7.99
C VAL A 96 -4.80 2.39 -7.46
N VAL A 97 -4.07 1.28 -7.57
CA VAL A 97 -2.66 1.23 -7.27
C VAL A 97 -1.90 1.86 -8.44
N GLY A 98 -1.06 2.87 -8.19
CA GLY A 98 -0.13 3.39 -9.20
C GLY A 98 -0.73 4.27 -10.30
N ARG A 99 -1.66 5.18 -9.97
CA ARG A 99 -2.26 6.17 -10.90
C ARG A 99 -1.18 6.97 -11.67
N GLY A 100 -0.70 6.44 -12.80
CA GLY A 100 0.34 7.04 -13.65
C GLY A 100 1.46 6.12 -14.15
N GLY A 101 1.49 4.84 -13.76
CA GLY A 101 2.50 3.89 -14.24
C GLY A 101 2.21 3.36 -15.64
N ARG A 102 2.94 3.84 -16.65
CA ARG A 102 3.11 3.14 -17.93
C ARG A 102 3.78 1.80 -17.61
N ASP A 103 3.25 0.69 -18.13
CA ASP A 103 3.65 -0.72 -17.90
C ASP A 103 2.96 -1.42 -16.71
N GLY A 104 1.80 -2.07 -16.94
CA GLY A 104 1.30 -3.26 -16.22
C GLY A 104 1.17 -3.25 -14.68
N GLU A 105 1.49 -2.13 -14.04
CA GLU A 105 1.60 -1.95 -12.58
C GLU A 105 0.56 -0.97 -12.04
N SER A 106 -0.23 -0.40 -12.95
CA SER A 106 -1.47 0.29 -12.63
C SER A 106 -2.60 -0.72 -12.75
N GLY A 107 -3.30 -1.00 -11.65
CA GLY A 107 -4.36 -2.01 -11.62
C GLY A 107 -5.29 -1.84 -10.43
N ASP A 108 -6.34 -2.65 -10.40
CA ASP A 108 -7.27 -2.67 -9.27
C ASP A 108 -6.57 -3.20 -8.03
N LEU A 109 -6.78 -2.55 -6.89
CA LEU A 109 -6.29 -3.02 -5.60
C LEU A 109 -6.63 -4.49 -5.37
N ALA A 110 -7.83 -4.93 -5.73
CA ALA A 110 -8.28 -6.32 -5.54
C ALA A 110 -7.34 -7.34 -6.20
N ASP A 111 -6.88 -7.08 -7.42
CA ASP A 111 -5.96 -7.98 -8.16
C ASP A 111 -4.61 -8.10 -7.45
N PHE A 112 -4.10 -6.99 -6.92
CA PHE A 112 -2.83 -7.01 -6.18
C PHE A 112 -2.96 -7.77 -4.86
N LEU A 113 -4.05 -7.56 -4.11
CA LEU A 113 -4.30 -8.28 -2.86
C LEU A 113 -4.43 -9.79 -3.10
N ALA A 114 -5.14 -10.18 -4.16
CA ALA A 114 -5.26 -11.59 -4.54
C ALA A 114 -3.89 -12.23 -4.82
N ARG A 115 -2.98 -11.52 -5.50
CA ARG A 115 -1.61 -12.00 -5.77
C ARG A 115 -0.74 -12.15 -4.53
N VAL A 116 -0.95 -11.31 -3.51
CA VAL A 116 -0.22 -11.43 -2.24
C VAL A 116 -0.72 -12.62 -1.45
N LEU A 117 -2.03 -12.89 -1.49
CA LEU A 117 -2.62 -14.07 -0.87
C LEU A 117 -2.19 -15.35 -1.60
N ASP A 118 -2.12 -15.30 -2.93
CA ASP A 118 -1.79 -16.43 -3.79
C ASP A 118 -0.54 -16.14 -4.66
N PRO A 119 0.67 -16.21 -4.07
CA PRO A 119 1.91 -15.96 -4.79
C PRO A 119 2.26 -17.05 -5.82
N ASP A 120 1.63 -18.23 -5.72
CA ASP A 120 1.86 -19.39 -6.61
C ASP A 120 0.98 -19.35 -7.88
N SER A 121 -0.07 -18.52 -7.91
CA SER A 121 -1.00 -18.41 -9.04
C SER A 121 -0.56 -17.46 -10.16
N ALA A 122 0.74 -17.11 -10.22
CA ALA A 122 1.28 -16.10 -11.15
C ALA A 122 2.20 -16.67 -12.24
#